data_AF-A0A2T6FWX6-F1
#
_entry.id   AF-A0A2T6FWX6-F1
#
_cell.length_a   1.000
_cell.length_b   1.000
_cell.length_c   1.000
_cell.angle_alpha   90.00
_cell.angle_beta   90.00
_cell.angle_gamma   90.00
#
_symmetry.space_group_name_H-M   'P 1'
#
loop_
_entity.id
_entity.type
_entity.pdbx_description
1 polymer ?
#
loop_
_entity_poly.entity_id
_entity_poly.type
_entity_poly.pdbx_seq_one_letter_code
_entity_poly.pdbx_strand_id
1 'polypeptide(L)'
;MSDISIHGCPAPKNITLVQRLQPLVGRTVTVFQPGFPELTKTTGKLSNVTPLSFTVGRTEVVIKTSFFIVLNERVKTEKPFDVTATAEDIGELRGKLIFVGRDFVEFVQLPGPIVPTLFPLNLFTEVTCERENEE
;
A
#
# COMPACT_ATOMS: atom_id res chain seq x y z
N MET A 1 -20.45 11.15 0.65
CA MET A 1 -19.07 11.23 1.14
C MET A 1 -18.60 9.80 1.25
N SER A 2 -17.57 9.44 0.49
CA SER A 2 -17.03 8.09 0.48
C SER A 2 -16.14 7.96 1.71
N ASP A 3 -16.64 7.35 2.77
CA ASP A 3 -15.91 7.17 4.02
C ASP A 3 -14.75 6.20 3.79
N ILE A 4 -13.55 6.76 3.67
CA ILE A 4 -12.32 5.99 3.75
C ILE A 4 -12.31 5.35 5.15
N SER A 5 -12.40 4.02 5.19
CA SER A 5 -12.51 3.27 6.45
C SER A 5 -11.11 3.06 7.02
N ILE A 6 -10.58 4.08 7.70
CA ILE A 6 -9.32 4.04 8.43
C ILE A 6 -9.56 4.30 9.93
N HIS A 7 -9.15 3.34 10.77
CA HIS A 7 -9.45 3.34 12.20
C HIS A 7 -8.19 3.13 13.04
N GLY A 8 -8.07 3.85 14.17
CA GLY A 8 -6.96 3.69 15.12
C GLY A 8 -5.56 4.15 14.65
N CYS A 9 -5.43 4.48 13.36
CA CYS A 9 -4.16 4.91 12.78
C CYS A 9 -3.75 6.34 13.20
N PRO A 10 -2.44 6.62 13.31
CA PRO A 10 -1.96 7.97 13.59
C PRO A 10 -2.33 8.93 12.46
N ALA A 11 -2.36 10.23 12.79
CA ALA A 11 -2.74 11.27 11.83
C ALA A 11 -1.94 11.18 10.51
N PRO A 12 -2.61 11.29 9.35
CA PRO A 12 -1.97 11.16 8.06
C PRO A 12 -1.00 12.32 7.80
N LYS A 13 0.14 12.00 7.18
CA LYS A 13 1.05 13.01 6.64
C LYS A 13 0.45 13.64 5.38
N ASN A 14 0.81 14.89 5.11
CA ASN A 14 0.40 15.63 3.91
C ASN A 14 1.15 15.15 2.65
N ILE A 15 0.98 13.88 2.28
CA ILE A 15 1.55 13.26 1.09
C ILE A 15 0.54 12.27 0.51
N THR A 16 0.36 12.30 -0.80
CA THR A 16 -0.49 11.37 -1.55
C THR A 16 0.31 10.17 -2.06
N LEU A 17 -0.37 9.09 -2.42
CA LEU A 17 0.23 7.90 -3.01
C LEU A 17 1.00 8.26 -4.29
N VAL A 18 0.42 9.12 -5.13
CA VAL A 18 1.04 9.63 -6.35
C VAL A 18 2.37 10.33 -6.02
N GLN A 19 2.37 11.23 -5.04
CA GLN A 19 3.59 11.91 -4.59
C GLN A 19 4.61 10.93 -4.00
N ARG A 20 4.15 9.88 -3.31
CA ARG A 20 5.00 8.82 -2.77
C ARG A 20 5.63 7.95 -3.85
N LEU A 21 4.96 7.77 -4.98
CA LEU A 21 5.40 7.00 -6.14
C LEU A 21 6.36 7.76 -7.05
N GLN A 22 6.22 9.08 -7.17
CA GLN A 22 7.11 9.92 -8.00
C GLN A 22 8.62 9.66 -7.80
N PRO A 23 9.18 9.64 -6.57
CA PRO A 23 10.60 9.37 -6.37
C PRO A 23 11.02 7.92 -6.68
N LEU A 24 10.06 7.02 -6.92
CA LEU A 24 10.29 5.62 -7.25
C LEU A 24 10.30 5.35 -8.77
N VAL A 25 10.01 6.36 -9.61
CA VAL A 25 10.02 6.19 -11.07
C VAL A 25 11.37 5.65 -11.54
N GLY A 26 11.32 4.63 -12.40
CA GLY A 26 12.47 3.90 -12.91
C GLY A 26 12.94 2.73 -12.02
N ARG A 27 12.47 2.64 -10.78
CA ARG A 27 12.77 1.52 -9.87
C ARG A 27 11.86 0.34 -10.14
N THR A 28 12.36 -0.86 -9.83
CA THR A 28 11.55 -2.09 -9.88
C THR A 28 10.65 -2.16 -8.67
N VAL A 29 9.36 -2.38 -8.90
CA VAL A 29 8.33 -2.59 -7.88
C VAL A 29 7.49 -3.82 -8.26
N THR A 30 6.76 -4.37 -7.31
CA THR A 30 5.77 -5.42 -7.56
C THR A 30 4.39 -4.92 -7.19
N VAL A 31 3.43 -5.03 -8.11
CA VAL A 31 2.02 -4.71 -7.89
C VAL A 31 1.21 -5.99 -7.82
N PHE A 32 0.27 -6.03 -6.90
CA PHE A 32 -0.72 -7.08 -6.76
C PHE A 32 -2.11 -6.49 -7.02
N GLN A 33 -2.87 -7.13 -7.89
CA GLN A 33 -4.23 -6.74 -8.26
C GLN A 33 -5.17 -7.95 -8.13
N PRO A 34 -6.48 -7.74 -7.96
CA PRO A 34 -7.48 -8.79 -8.07
C PRO A 34 -7.24 -9.70 -9.28
N GLY A 35 -7.42 -10.99 -9.09
CA GLY A 35 -7.25 -12.01 -10.11
C GLY A 35 -7.91 -13.32 -9.67
N PHE A 36 -8.29 -14.15 -10.64
CA PHE A 36 -8.85 -15.47 -10.40
C PHE A 36 -7.97 -16.54 -11.07
N PRO A 37 -7.61 -17.64 -10.37
CA PRO A 37 -7.98 -18.01 -9.00
C PRO A 37 -7.16 -17.33 -7.89
N GLU A 38 -6.09 -16.63 -8.25
CA GLU A 38 -5.15 -15.96 -7.34
C GLU A 38 -4.88 -14.53 -7.81
N LEU A 39 -4.30 -13.72 -6.92
CA LEU A 39 -3.87 -12.36 -7.21
C LEU A 39 -2.97 -12.28 -8.44
N THR A 40 -3.24 -11.31 -9.31
CA THR A 40 -2.35 -10.99 -10.42
C THR A 40 -1.13 -10.25 -9.89
N LYS A 41 0.05 -10.89 -10.02
CA LYS A 41 1.34 -10.33 -9.61
C LYS A 41 2.10 -9.77 -10.82
N THR A 42 2.36 -8.47 -10.83
CA THR A 42 3.17 -7.80 -11.87
C THR A 42 4.42 -7.18 -11.27
N THR A 43 5.60 -7.64 -11.69
CA THR A 43 6.88 -7.03 -11.31
C THR A 43 7.49 -6.30 -12.50
N GLY A 44 7.93 -5.05 -12.31
CA GLY A 44 8.51 -4.26 -13.38
C GLY A 44 8.97 -2.88 -12.93
N LYS A 45 9.54 -2.11 -13.87
CA LYS A 45 9.91 -0.72 -13.61
C LYS A 45 8.67 0.15 -13.51
N LEU A 46 8.61 0.99 -12.49
CA LEU A 46 7.58 2.01 -12.33
C LEU A 46 7.80 3.14 -13.34
N SER A 47 6.76 3.55 -14.05
CA SER A 47 6.77 4.69 -14.97
C SER A 47 5.39 5.35 -15.06
N ASN A 48 5.31 6.49 -15.76
CA ASN A 48 4.07 7.18 -16.09
C ASN A 48 3.13 7.41 -14.89
N VAL A 49 3.70 7.86 -13.76
CA VAL A 49 2.92 8.12 -12.54
C VAL A 49 2.11 9.41 -12.73
N THR A 50 0.80 9.27 -12.77
CA THR A 50 -0.18 10.36 -12.90
C THR A 50 -1.19 10.30 -11.74
N PRO A 51 -2.06 11.31 -11.59
CA PRO A 51 -3.16 11.26 -10.62
C PRO A 51 -4.18 10.15 -10.85
N LEU A 52 -4.22 9.54 -12.04
CA LEU A 52 -5.24 8.55 -12.42
C LEU A 52 -4.69 7.14 -12.51
N SER A 53 -3.43 7.01 -12.94
CA SER A 53 -2.79 5.71 -13.18
C SER A 53 -1.27 5.79 -13.06
N PHE A 54 -0.65 4.62 -13.00
CA PHE A 54 0.79 4.43 -13.14
C PHE A 54 1.06 3.15 -13.94
N THR A 55 2.26 3.00 -14.47
CA THR A 55 2.67 1.80 -15.23
C THR A 55 3.72 1.01 -14.49
N VAL A 56 3.60 -0.32 -14.48
CA VAL A 56 4.63 -1.24 -13.98
C VAL A 56 4.98 -2.24 -15.07
N GLY A 57 6.20 -2.11 -15.61
CA GLY A 57 6.61 -2.88 -16.78
C GLY A 57 5.78 -2.49 -18.01
N ARG A 58 4.80 -3.33 -18.37
CA ARG A 58 3.85 -3.09 -19.50
C ARG A 58 2.41 -2.94 -19.03
N THR A 59 2.15 -3.09 -17.74
CA THR A 59 0.80 -3.09 -17.18
C THR A 59 0.50 -1.70 -16.65
N GLU A 60 -0.61 -1.11 -17.09
CA GLU A 60 -1.16 0.10 -16.48
C GLU A 60 -2.06 -0.26 -15.31
N VAL A 61 -1.91 0.47 -14.20
CA VAL A 61 -2.66 0.30 -12.96
C VAL A 61 -3.40 1.58 -12.66
N VAL A 62 -4.72 1.49 -12.54
CA VAL A 62 -5.61 2.63 -12.25
C VAL A 62 -5.70 2.82 -10.74
N ILE A 63 -5.49 4.05 -10.26
CA ILE A 63 -5.43 4.36 -8.81
C ILE A 63 -6.74 4.04 -8.07
N LYS A 64 -7.88 4.15 -8.76
CA LYS A 64 -9.21 3.89 -8.19
C LYS A 64 -9.65 2.42 -8.27
N THR A 65 -8.71 1.49 -8.18
CA THR A 65 -8.98 0.04 -8.14
C THR A 65 -8.35 -0.59 -6.91
N SER A 66 -8.73 -1.81 -6.56
CA SER A 66 -8.04 -2.59 -5.52
C SER A 66 -6.66 -3.00 -6.02
N PHE A 67 -5.60 -2.60 -5.32
CA PHE A 67 -4.24 -3.08 -5.54
C PHE A 67 -3.37 -2.80 -4.31
N PHE A 68 -2.19 -3.40 -4.25
CA PHE A 68 -1.12 -2.95 -3.37
C PHE A 68 0.24 -3.06 -4.06
N ILE A 69 1.22 -2.31 -3.58
CA ILE A 69 2.55 -2.24 -4.17
C ILE A 69 3.58 -2.66 -3.13
N VAL A 70 4.36 -3.68 -3.42
CA VAL A 70 5.54 -4.06 -2.63
C VAL A 70 6.78 -3.44 -3.27
N LEU A 71 7.53 -2.67 -2.47
CA LEU A 71 8.78 -2.06 -2.88
C LEU A 71 9.94 -3.05 -2.65
N ASN A 72 11.07 -2.83 -3.33
CA ASN A 72 12.24 -3.71 -3.23
C ASN A 72 13.31 -3.19 -2.25
N GLU A 73 13.07 -2.06 -1.58
CA GLU A 73 14.03 -1.44 -0.66
C GLU A 73 13.68 -1.78 0.77
N ARG A 74 14.69 -2.11 1.59
CA ARG A 74 14.44 -2.44 3.00
C ARG A 74 14.10 -1.21 3.80
N VAL A 75 13.19 -1.37 4.75
CA VAL A 75 12.82 -0.32 5.70
C VAL A 75 13.81 -0.30 6.85
N LYS A 76 14.11 0.90 7.37
CA LYS A 76 14.99 1.10 8.53
C LYS A 76 14.24 1.38 9.82
N THR A 77 12.96 1.76 9.74
CA THR A 77 12.18 2.20 10.90
C THR A 77 10.71 1.88 10.70
N GLU A 78 10.13 1.24 11.70
CA GLU A 78 8.71 0.95 11.83
C GLU A 78 8.15 1.75 13.02
N LYS A 79 6.84 1.95 13.04
CA LYS A 79 6.10 2.52 14.16
C LYS A 79 5.51 1.38 15.00
N PRO A 80 5.28 1.59 16.31
CA PRO A 80 4.72 0.59 17.21
C PRO A 80 3.21 0.46 17.02
N PHE A 81 2.79 0.14 15.80
CA PHE A 81 1.40 -0.10 15.45
C PHE A 81 1.31 -1.32 14.54
N ASP A 82 0.49 -2.28 14.95
CA ASP A 82 0.02 -3.35 14.08
C ASP A 82 -1.01 -2.81 13.11
N VAL A 83 -0.93 -3.22 11.86
CA VAL A 83 -1.81 -2.83 10.76
C VAL A 83 -2.51 -4.05 10.24
N THR A 84 -3.83 -3.97 10.13
CA THR A 84 -4.66 -4.90 9.37
C THR A 84 -5.30 -4.12 8.23
N ALA A 85 -4.98 -4.50 6.99
CA ALA A 85 -5.45 -3.86 5.78
C ALA A 85 -6.20 -4.86 4.91
N THR A 86 -7.48 -4.60 4.67
CA THR A 86 -8.39 -5.50 3.94
C THR A 86 -8.86 -4.82 2.67
N ALA A 87 -8.89 -5.55 1.56
CA ALA A 87 -9.43 -5.08 0.30
C ALA A 87 -10.32 -6.14 -0.38
N GLU A 88 -11.40 -5.67 -1.01
CA GLU A 88 -12.26 -6.52 -1.84
C GLU A 88 -11.43 -7.17 -2.96
N ASP A 89 -11.67 -8.47 -3.19
CA ASP A 89 -10.97 -9.33 -4.16
C ASP A 89 -9.44 -9.47 -3.96
N ILE A 90 -8.91 -8.97 -2.84
CA ILE A 90 -7.52 -9.19 -2.43
C ILE A 90 -7.43 -9.99 -1.13
N GLY A 91 -8.32 -9.72 -0.18
CA GLY A 91 -8.29 -10.29 1.16
C GLY A 91 -7.58 -9.40 2.16
N GLU A 92 -7.06 -10.02 3.22
CA GLU A 92 -6.49 -9.35 4.39
C GLU A 92 -4.95 -9.42 4.37
N LEU A 93 -4.31 -8.29 4.63
CA LEU A 93 -2.87 -8.15 4.83
C LEU A 93 -2.61 -7.66 6.25
N ARG A 94 -1.60 -8.24 6.90
CA ARG A 94 -1.16 -7.82 8.24
C ARG A 94 0.27 -7.33 8.22
N GLY A 95 0.60 -6.40 9.12
CA GLY A 95 1.96 -5.87 9.16
C GLY A 95 2.22 -4.82 10.23
N LYS A 96 3.42 -4.24 10.18
CA LYS A 96 3.85 -3.15 11.08
C LYS A 96 3.84 -1.82 10.34
N LEU A 97 3.20 -0.82 10.92
CA LEU A 97 3.03 0.49 10.32
C LEU A 97 4.38 1.18 10.09
N ILE A 98 4.57 1.80 8.94
CA ILE A 98 5.71 2.70 8.68
C ILE A 98 5.21 4.14 8.76
N PHE A 99 4.19 4.48 7.96
CA PHE A 99 3.46 5.74 8.10
C PHE A 99 2.13 5.72 7.34
N VAL A 100 1.31 6.74 7.61
CA VAL A 100 0.01 6.97 6.98
C VAL A 100 0.10 8.20 6.08
N GLY A 101 -0.26 8.05 4.81
CA GLY A 101 -0.44 9.15 3.85
C GLY A 101 -1.89 9.62 3.79
N ARG A 102 -2.21 10.54 2.88
CA ARG A 102 -3.58 11.05 2.72
C ARG A 102 -4.56 10.00 2.17
N ASP A 103 -4.08 9.18 1.26
CA ASP A 103 -4.85 8.23 0.44
C ASP A 103 -4.13 6.86 0.34
N PHE A 104 -3.23 6.57 1.28
CA PHE A 104 -2.56 5.26 1.39
C PHE A 104 -1.98 5.05 2.79
N VAL A 105 -1.70 3.79 3.12
CA VAL A 105 -0.89 3.38 4.27
C VAL A 105 0.36 2.64 3.78
N GLU A 106 1.49 2.90 4.43
CA GLU A 106 2.74 2.19 4.18
C GLU A 106 3.10 1.34 5.40
N PHE A 107 3.29 0.05 5.21
CA PHE A 107 3.59 -0.91 6.28
C PHE A 107 4.49 -2.06 5.79
N VAL A 108 5.15 -2.76 6.71
CA VAL A 108 5.90 -3.99 6.43
C VAL A 108 4.96 -5.18 6.65
N GLN A 109 4.81 -6.07 5.67
CA GLN A 109 3.94 -7.26 5.80
C GLN A 109 4.55 -8.32 6.75
N LEU A 110 3.70 -8.93 7.58
CA LEU A 110 4.06 -10.01 8.51
C LEU A 110 3.18 -11.25 8.28
N PRO A 111 3.77 -12.47 8.24
CA PRO A 111 5.20 -12.74 8.12
C PRO A 111 5.69 -12.35 6.72
N GLY A 112 6.92 -11.85 6.60
CA GLY A 112 7.43 -11.46 5.29
C GLY A 112 8.78 -10.75 5.31
N PRO A 113 9.29 -10.39 4.12
CA PRO A 113 10.47 -9.55 4.00
C PRO A 113 10.20 -8.14 4.56
N ILE A 114 11.21 -7.55 5.18
CA ILE A 114 11.17 -6.19 5.74
C ILE A 114 11.29 -5.15 4.62
N VAL A 115 10.28 -5.11 3.76
CA VAL A 115 10.14 -4.18 2.65
C VAL A 115 8.77 -3.50 2.70
N PRO A 116 8.66 -2.23 2.30
CA PRO A 116 7.41 -1.50 2.39
C PRO A 116 6.37 -2.02 1.41
N THR A 117 5.15 -2.09 1.91
CA THR A 117 3.92 -2.26 1.16
C THR A 117 3.16 -0.96 1.18
N LEU A 118 2.89 -0.40 0.00
CA LEU A 118 1.99 0.74 -0.20
C LEU A 118 0.59 0.19 -0.47
N PHE A 119 -0.34 0.50 0.43
CA PHE A 119 -1.73 0.06 0.35
C PHE A 119 -2.64 1.29 0.18
N PRO A 120 -3.25 1.49 -0.99
CA PRO A 120 -4.16 2.61 -1.25
C PRO A 120 -5.35 2.59 -0.29
N LEU A 121 -5.83 3.78 0.08
CA LEU A 121 -7.07 3.98 0.81
C LEU A 121 -8.14 4.45 -0.19
N ASN A 122 -9.14 3.61 -0.44
CA ASN A 122 -10.25 3.89 -1.33
C ASN A 122 -11.56 3.23 -0.85
N LEU A 123 -12.59 3.24 -1.69
CA LEU A 123 -13.93 2.73 -1.39
C LEU A 123 -14.00 1.22 -1.16
N PHE A 124 -12.98 0.47 -1.57
CA PHE A 124 -12.93 -1.00 -1.52
C PHE A 124 -11.98 -1.51 -0.43
N THR A 125 -11.49 -0.60 0.42
CA THR A 125 -10.43 -0.88 1.38
C THR A 125 -10.79 -0.44 2.79
N GLU A 126 -10.38 -1.24 3.76
CA GLU A 126 -10.48 -0.94 5.18
C GLU A 126 -9.11 -1.13 5.84
N VAL A 127 -8.70 -0.19 6.69
CA VAL A 127 -7.44 -0.27 7.44
C VAL A 127 -7.66 0.02 8.91
N THR A 128 -7.22 -0.90 9.76
CA THR A 128 -7.21 -0.72 11.22
C THR A 128 -5.78 -0.74 11.72
N CYS A 129 -5.42 0.22 12.57
CA CYS A 129 -4.17 0.23 13.30
C CYS A 129 -4.40 0.04 14.80
N GLU A 130 -3.64 -0.85 15.41
CA GLU A 130 -3.64 -1.10 16.84
C GLU A 130 -2.26 -0.76 17.39
N ARG A 131 -2.20 0.06 18.44
CA ARG A 131 -0.91 0.39 19.06
C ARG A 131 -0.38 -0.85 19.74
N GLU A 132 0.89 -1.17 19.52
CA GLU A 132 1.55 -2.20 20.32
C GLU A 132 1.50 -1.78 21.78
N ASN A 133 0.88 -2.60 22.61
CA ASN A 133 0.99 -2.43 24.04
C ASN A 133 2.43 -2.80 24.41
N GLU A 134 3.16 -1.83 24.99
CA GLU A 134 4.41 -2.11 25.68
C GLU A 134 4.04 -3.00 26.88
N GLU A 135 4.32 -4.31 26.78
CA GLU A 135 4.38 -5.19 27.97
C GLU A 135 5.55 -4.80 28.88
#